data_AF-A0A0F9T671-F1
#
_entry.id   AF-A0A0F9T671-F1
#
_cell.length_a   1.000
_cell.length_b   1.000
_cell.length_c   1.000
_cell.angle_alpha   90.00
_cell.angle_beta   90.00
_cell.angle_gamma   90.00
#
_symmetry.space_group_name_H-M   'P 1'
#
loop_
_entity.id
_entity.type
_entity.pdbx_description
1 polymer ?
#
loop_
_entity_poly.entity_id
_entity_poly.type
_entity_poly.pdbx_seq_one_letter_code
_entity_poly.pdbx_strand_id
1 'polypeptide(L)'
;MDRVLHYAFPLWLVMGFALVACESINPVGKAETLEQRAYAVYGMYVLFAEKAADLAENDALPRSVRLALVNAEERASPVVTSLLNAAEEMQTLNNSTTRRSLESWIDRALPLINDLVRSVKGAQE
;
A
#
# COMPACT_ATOMS: atom_id res chain seq x y z
N MET A 1 63.57 -11.08 3.35
CA MET A 1 62.98 -12.14 2.49
C MET A 1 61.59 -12.39 3.03
N ASP A 2 60.70 -11.49 2.63
CA ASP A 2 59.38 -11.30 3.20
C ASP A 2 58.36 -12.15 2.46
N ARG A 3 57.69 -13.03 3.20
CA ARG A 3 56.40 -13.61 2.83
C ARG A 3 55.61 -13.83 4.10
N VAL A 4 54.32 -13.50 4.03
CA VAL A 4 53.12 -14.09 4.67
C VAL A 4 52.13 -12.93 4.87
N LEU A 5 51.27 -12.66 3.89
CA LEU A 5 49.92 -13.23 3.70
C LEU A 5 48.81 -12.37 4.35
N HIS A 6 48.06 -11.73 3.46
CA HIS A 6 46.60 -11.57 3.44
C HIS A 6 45.87 -11.29 4.76
N TYR A 7 45.50 -10.02 4.96
CA TYR A 7 44.22 -9.65 5.58
C TYR A 7 43.38 -8.87 4.55
N ALA A 8 42.88 -9.59 3.56
CA ALA A 8 41.68 -9.17 2.84
C ALA A 8 40.50 -9.45 3.77
N PHE A 9 40.20 -8.50 4.66
CA PHE A 9 39.00 -8.54 5.49
C PHE A 9 37.81 -8.24 4.56
N PRO A 10 36.94 -9.21 4.24
CA PRO A 10 35.87 -8.96 3.28
C PRO A 10 34.82 -8.12 3.99
N LEU A 11 34.84 -6.82 3.72
CA LEU A 11 33.88 -5.80 4.17
C LEU A 11 32.51 -5.93 3.46
N TRP A 12 32.09 -7.15 3.12
CA TRP A 12 31.00 -7.47 2.19
C TRP A 12 30.00 -8.49 2.77
N LEU A 13 29.92 -8.65 4.09
CA LEU A 13 29.12 -9.72 4.70
C LEU A 13 28.18 -9.27 5.84
N VAL A 14 27.71 -8.02 5.80
CA VAL A 14 26.70 -7.53 6.78
C VAL A 14 25.44 -6.94 6.12
N MET A 15 25.40 -6.76 4.80
CA MET A 15 24.33 -5.98 4.13
C MET A 15 23.37 -6.83 3.28
N GLY A 16 22.78 -7.88 3.85
CA GLY A 16 21.84 -8.73 3.11
C GLY A 16 20.80 -9.49 3.93
N PHE A 17 20.68 -9.24 5.24
CA PHE A 17 19.73 -9.92 6.11
C PHE A 17 18.59 -8.96 6.53
N ALA A 18 17.64 -8.72 5.63
CA ALA A 18 16.37 -8.06 5.98
C ALA A 18 15.16 -8.56 5.15
N LEU A 19 15.25 -9.74 4.53
CA LEU A 19 14.15 -10.33 3.74
C LEU A 19 13.32 -11.38 4.50
N VAL A 20 13.28 -11.32 5.83
CA VAL A 20 12.42 -12.22 6.63
C VAL A 20 11.52 -11.39 7.54
N ALA A 21 10.52 -10.78 6.92
CA ALA A 21 9.31 -10.37 7.61
C ALA A 21 8.11 -10.58 6.68
N CYS A 22 7.89 -11.83 6.27
CA CYS A 22 6.62 -12.28 5.71
C CYS A 22 5.59 -12.47 6.85
N GLU A 23 5.48 -11.47 7.71
CA GLU A 23 4.48 -11.40 8.77
C GLU A 23 3.43 -10.42 8.28
N SER A 24 2.28 -10.95 7.86
CA SER A 24 1.06 -10.26 7.41
C SER A 24 1.23 -8.73 7.38
N ILE A 25 1.79 -8.22 6.28
CA ILE A 25 2.23 -6.83 6.20
C ILE A 25 0.96 -5.98 6.26
N ASN A 26 0.66 -5.40 7.42
CA ASN A 26 -0.27 -4.31 7.58
C ASN A 26 0.54 -3.01 7.45
N PRO A 27 0.78 -2.51 6.22
CA PRO A 27 1.67 -1.37 6.02
C PRO A 27 1.13 -0.10 6.71
N VAL A 28 -0.20 0.00 6.87
CA VAL A 28 -0.85 1.11 7.59
C VAL A 28 -0.52 1.09 9.07
N GLY A 29 -0.55 -0.09 9.70
CA GLY A 29 -0.25 -0.25 11.12
C GLY A 29 1.24 -0.11 11.47
N LYS A 30 2.14 -0.27 10.48
CA LYS A 30 3.60 -0.11 10.64
C LYS A 30 4.10 1.31 10.33
N ALA A 31 3.24 2.19 9.82
CA ALA A 31 3.63 3.56 9.49
C ALA A 31 3.87 4.39 10.75
N GLU A 32 5.02 5.07 10.81
CA GLU A 32 5.42 5.90 11.96
C GLU A 32 4.96 7.35 11.80
N THR A 33 4.78 7.81 10.56
CA THR A 33 4.32 9.17 10.27
C THR A 33 2.97 9.17 9.55
N LEU A 34 2.29 10.32 9.58
CA LEU A 34 1.00 10.47 8.91
C LEU A 34 1.16 10.35 7.39
N GLU A 35 2.26 10.87 6.82
CA GLU A 35 2.57 10.73 5.40
C GLU A 35 2.83 9.28 5.04
N GLN A 36 3.64 8.56 5.84
CA GLN A 36 3.86 7.12 5.64
C GLN A 36 2.54 6.35 5.68
N ARG A 37 1.62 6.71 6.59
CA ARG A 37 0.31 6.07 6.69
C ARG A 37 -0.53 6.36 5.45
N ALA A 38 -0.54 7.59 4.95
CA ALA A 38 -1.24 7.95 3.71
C ALA A 38 -0.71 7.15 2.50
N TYR A 39 0.62 7.07 2.34
CA TYR A 39 1.23 6.31 1.26
C TYR A 39 1.04 4.80 1.40
N ALA A 40 1.00 4.28 2.63
CA ALA A 40 0.65 2.88 2.88
C ALA A 40 -0.79 2.58 2.44
N VAL A 41 -1.74 3.46 2.78
CA VAL A 41 -3.14 3.35 2.36
C VAL A 41 -3.26 3.42 0.83
N TYR A 42 -2.61 4.39 0.19
CA TYR A 42 -2.56 4.52 -1.27
C TYR A 42 -1.94 3.29 -1.94
N GLY A 43 -0.81 2.79 -1.43
CA GLY A 43 -0.15 1.60 -1.96
C GLY A 43 -1.01 0.34 -1.87
N MET A 44 -1.75 0.16 -0.78
CA MET A 44 -2.74 -0.91 -0.68
C MET A 44 -3.84 -0.76 -1.73
N TYR A 45 -4.37 0.44 -1.93
CA TYR A 45 -5.37 0.68 -2.96
C TYR A 45 -4.87 0.26 -4.34
N VAL A 46 -3.70 0.76 -4.77
CA VAL A 46 -3.15 0.46 -6.11
C VAL A 46 -3.01 -1.05 -6.32
N LEU A 47 -2.43 -1.76 -5.35
CA LEU A 47 -2.23 -3.21 -5.42
C LEU A 47 -3.54 -3.98 -5.59
N PHE A 48 -4.59 -3.58 -4.87
CA PHE A 48 -5.88 -4.28 -4.92
C PHE A 48 -6.77 -3.80 -6.06
N ALA A 49 -6.64 -2.57 -6.52
CA ALA A 49 -7.33 -2.06 -7.70
C ALA A 49 -6.85 -2.78 -8.96
N GLU A 50 -5.52 -2.98 -9.10
CA GLU A 50 -4.95 -3.76 -10.20
C GLU A 50 -5.50 -5.19 -10.22
N LYS A 51 -5.46 -5.89 -9.08
CA LYS A 51 -6.04 -7.24 -8.96
C LYS A 51 -7.55 -7.27 -9.22
N ALA A 52 -8.28 -6.25 -8.80
CA ALA A 52 -9.72 -6.16 -9.04
C ALA A 52 -10.02 -6.01 -10.53
N ALA A 53 -9.23 -5.22 -11.27
CA ALA A 53 -9.34 -5.09 -12.72
C ALA A 53 -9.10 -6.42 -13.43
N ASP A 54 -8.00 -7.12 -13.10
CA ASP A 54 -7.69 -8.44 -13.68
C ASP A 54 -8.83 -9.45 -13.45
N LEU A 55 -9.40 -9.47 -12.24
CA LEU A 55 -10.50 -10.37 -11.90
C LEU A 55 -11.82 -9.95 -12.57
N ALA A 56 -12.08 -8.64 -12.71
CA ALA A 56 -13.28 -8.14 -13.36
C ALA A 56 -13.33 -8.50 -14.86
N GLU A 57 -12.17 -8.71 -15.50
CA GLU A 57 -12.05 -9.20 -16.88
C GLU A 57 -12.13 -10.72 -17.01
N ASN A 58 -12.07 -11.48 -15.90
CA ASN A 58 -12.12 -12.93 -15.93
C ASN A 58 -13.56 -13.46 -16.15
N ASP A 59 -13.84 -13.92 -17.35
CA ASP A 59 -15.17 -14.42 -17.72
C ASP A 59 -15.63 -15.68 -16.98
N ALA A 60 -14.71 -16.41 -16.34
CA ALA A 60 -15.05 -17.56 -15.49
C ALA A 60 -15.71 -17.15 -14.16
N LEU A 61 -15.53 -15.90 -13.71
CA LEU A 61 -16.16 -15.42 -12.48
C LEU A 61 -17.64 -15.06 -12.70
N PRO A 62 -18.53 -15.34 -11.73
CA PRO A 62 -19.92 -14.91 -11.81
C PRO A 62 -20.05 -13.40 -12.02
N ARG A 63 -20.99 -12.97 -12.87
CA ARG A 63 -21.22 -11.54 -13.15
C ARG A 63 -21.42 -10.70 -11.89
N SER A 64 -22.09 -11.26 -10.87
CA SER A 64 -22.29 -10.59 -9.57
C SER A 64 -20.98 -10.28 -8.85
N VAL A 65 -20.01 -11.20 -8.91
CA VAL A 65 -18.66 -11.02 -8.33
C VAL A 65 -17.90 -9.94 -9.09
N ARG A 66 -17.91 -9.97 -10.43
CA ARG A 66 -17.25 -8.96 -11.26
C ARG A 66 -17.83 -7.56 -11.02
N LEU A 67 -19.15 -7.44 -10.93
CA LEU A 67 -19.80 -6.17 -10.58
C LEU A 67 -19.46 -5.69 -9.17
N ALA A 68 -19.33 -6.60 -8.19
CA ALA A 68 -18.93 -6.22 -6.85
C ALA A 68 -17.51 -5.63 -6.82
N LEU A 69 -16.58 -6.20 -7.60
CA LEU A 69 -15.22 -5.67 -7.77
C LEU A 69 -15.23 -4.26 -8.36
N VAL A 70 -15.93 -4.05 -9.48
CA VAL A 70 -16.05 -2.74 -10.13
C VAL A 70 -16.66 -1.71 -9.18
N ASN A 71 -17.78 -2.03 -8.53
CA ASN A 71 -18.43 -1.11 -7.58
C ASN A 71 -17.56 -0.80 -6.35
N ALA A 72 -16.68 -1.71 -5.94
CA ALA A 72 -15.76 -1.45 -4.83
C ALA A 72 -14.64 -0.48 -5.26
N GLU A 73 -14.08 -0.65 -6.46
CA GLU A 73 -13.08 0.24 -7.03
C GLU A 73 -13.65 1.64 -7.28
N GLU A 74 -14.81 1.74 -7.94
CA GLU A 74 -15.44 3.03 -8.29
C GLU A 74 -15.72 3.90 -7.05
N ARG A 75 -16.05 3.27 -5.92
CA ARG A 75 -16.26 3.98 -4.64
C ARG A 75 -14.96 4.40 -3.98
N ALA A 76 -13.91 3.57 -4.06
CA ALA A 76 -12.63 3.84 -3.42
C ALA A 76 -11.82 4.91 -4.18
N SER A 77 -11.83 4.85 -5.51
CA SER A 77 -11.03 5.66 -6.42
C SER A 77 -11.04 7.17 -6.11
N PRO A 78 -12.20 7.87 -6.07
CA PRO A 78 -12.20 9.32 -5.83
C PRO A 78 -11.72 9.71 -4.42
N VAL A 79 -11.93 8.85 -3.43
CA VAL A 79 -11.49 9.09 -2.05
C VAL A 79 -9.98 8.93 -1.94
N VAL A 80 -9.43 7.92 -2.62
CA VAL A 80 -7.97 7.68 -2.65
C VAL A 80 -7.24 8.76 -3.45
N THR A 81 -7.81 9.26 -4.55
CA THR A 81 -7.26 10.43 -5.24
C THR A 81 -7.22 11.66 -4.33
N SER A 82 -8.30 11.90 -3.56
CA SER A 82 -8.35 13.01 -2.60
C SER A 82 -7.34 12.85 -1.47
N LEU A 83 -7.12 11.61 -1.00
CA LEU A 83 -6.07 11.27 -0.04
C LEU A 83 -4.68 11.63 -0.56
N LEU A 84 -4.35 11.26 -1.81
CA LEU A 84 -3.05 11.55 -2.41
C LEU A 84 -2.82 13.07 -2.53
N ASN A 85 -3.82 13.81 -3.02
CA ASN A 85 -3.75 15.26 -3.11
C ASN A 85 -3.52 15.92 -1.73
N ALA A 86 -4.18 15.42 -0.68
CA ALA A 86 -3.98 15.92 0.68
C ALA A 86 -2.57 15.58 1.22
N ALA A 87 -2.01 14.44 0.84
CA ALA A 87 -0.65 14.05 1.22
C ALA A 87 0.40 14.96 0.58
N GLU A 88 0.20 15.35 -0.69
CA GLU A 88 1.03 16.30 -1.42
C GLU A 88 0.91 17.73 -0.84
N GLU A 89 -0.31 18.15 -0.52
CA GLU A 89 -0.55 19.45 0.12
C GLU A 89 0.13 19.53 1.50
N MET A 90 0.07 18.45 2.29
CA MET A 90 0.75 18.36 3.57
C MET A 90 2.27 18.43 3.43
N GLN A 91 2.86 17.77 2.44
CA GLN A 91 4.30 17.87 2.17
C GLN A 91 4.71 19.29 1.80
N THR A 92 3.86 20.03 1.10
CA THR A 92 4.14 21.39 0.64
C THR A 92 4.00 22.43 1.76
N LEU A 93 2.90 22.39 2.51
CA LEU A 93 2.55 23.45 3.48
C LEU A 93 2.82 23.08 4.95
N ASN A 94 2.87 21.78 5.26
CA ASN A 94 3.11 21.17 6.57
C ASN A 94 2.61 21.98 7.78
N ASN A 95 1.29 22.12 7.89
CA ASN A 95 0.66 22.85 8.99
C ASN A 95 -0.48 22.03 9.61
N SER A 96 -1.11 22.57 10.66
CA SER A 96 -2.14 21.84 11.40
C SER A 96 -3.40 21.57 10.57
N THR A 97 -3.70 22.41 9.57
CA THR A 97 -4.88 22.25 8.70
C THR A 97 -4.63 21.14 7.68
N THR A 98 -3.48 21.13 7.01
CA THR A 98 -3.14 20.06 6.05
C THR A 98 -2.97 18.71 6.74
N ARG A 99 -2.41 18.69 7.96
CA ARG A 99 -2.35 17.46 8.80
C ARG A 99 -3.75 16.90 9.10
N ARG A 100 -4.68 17.74 9.57
CA ARG A 100 -6.08 17.33 9.84
C ARG A 100 -6.82 16.89 8.58
N SER A 101 -6.58 17.57 7.47
CA SER A 101 -7.12 17.19 6.16
C SER A 101 -6.65 15.79 5.78
N LEU A 102 -5.34 15.53 5.85
CA LEU A 102 -4.76 14.23 5.52
C LEU A 102 -5.32 13.11 6.41
N GLU A 103 -5.40 13.35 7.72
CA GLU A 103 -5.96 12.39 8.68
C GLU A 103 -7.43 12.05 8.35
N SER A 104 -8.25 13.06 8.05
CA SER A 104 -9.64 12.83 7.64
C SER A 104 -9.75 12.01 6.35
N TRP A 105 -8.83 12.17 5.40
CA TRP A 105 -8.86 11.39 4.16
C TRP A 105 -8.38 9.95 4.37
N ILE A 106 -7.40 9.74 5.24
CA ILE A 106 -6.97 8.40 5.65
C ILE A 106 -8.15 7.63 6.25
N ASP A 107 -8.90 8.25 7.17
CA ASP A 107 -10.03 7.61 7.85
C ASP A 107 -11.20 7.30 6.90
N ARG A 108 -11.40 8.11 5.85
CA ARG A 108 -12.39 7.85 4.80
C ARG A 108 -11.96 6.76 3.82
N ALA A 109 -10.68 6.72 3.45
CA ALA A 109 -10.15 5.78 2.46
C ALA A 109 -10.07 4.35 3.01
N LEU A 110 -9.65 4.19 4.27
CA LEU A 110 -9.45 2.89 4.90
C LEU A 110 -10.62 1.91 4.79
N PRO A 111 -11.87 2.25 5.16
CA PRO A 111 -12.99 1.32 5.04
C PRO A 111 -13.27 0.92 3.59
N LEU A 112 -13.14 1.85 2.63
CA LEU A 112 -13.38 1.57 1.21
C LEU A 112 -12.33 0.63 0.62
N ILE A 113 -11.06 0.83 0.99
CA ILE A 113 -9.97 -0.07 0.59
C ILE A 113 -10.16 -1.45 1.23
N ASN A 114 -10.58 -1.52 2.49
CA ASN A 114 -10.86 -2.81 3.13
C ASN A 114 -12.01 -3.56 2.45
N ASP A 115 -13.04 -2.86 1.96
CA ASP A 115 -14.11 -3.46 1.18
C ASP A 115 -13.62 -3.95 -0.20
N LEU A 116 -12.75 -3.20 -0.87
CA LEU A 116 -12.08 -3.64 -2.10
C LEU A 116 -11.22 -4.89 -1.86
N VAL A 117 -10.39 -4.89 -0.80
CA VAL A 117 -9.57 -6.03 -0.39
C VAL A 117 -10.43 -7.27 -0.14
N ARG A 118 -11.56 -7.12 0.57
CA ARG A 118 -12.49 -8.22 0.84
C ARG A 118 -13.10 -8.77 -0.46
N SER A 119 -13.47 -7.88 -1.37
CA SER A 119 -14.05 -8.25 -2.67
C SER A 119 -13.05 -9.02 -3.53
N VAL A 120 -11.79 -8.56 -3.59
CA VAL A 120 -10.71 -9.26 -4.30
C VAL A 120 -10.45 -10.63 -3.70
N LYS A 121 -10.33 -10.73 -2.38
CA LYS A 121 -10.10 -12.03 -1.72
C LYS A 121 -11.24 -13.01 -1.95
N GLY A 122 -12.49 -12.56 -1.82
CA GLY A 122 -13.66 -13.40 -2.06
C GLY A 122 -13.84 -13.82 -3.52
N ALA A 123 -13.20 -13.14 -4.48
CA ALA A 123 -13.17 -13.52 -5.89
C ALA A 123 -12.04 -14.51 -6.23
N GLN A 124 -11.08 -14.72 -5.31
CA GLN A 124 -9.95 -15.65 -5.48
C GLN A 124 -10.18 -17.01 -4.80
N GLU A 125 -11.21 -17.12 -3.96
CA GLU A 125 -11.65 -18.35 -3.28
C GLU A 125 -12.61 -19.16 -4.17
#